data_AF-A0A956Z4U2-F1
#
_entry.id   AF-A0A956Z4U2-F1
#
_cell.length_a   1.000
_cell.length_b   1.000
_cell.length_c   1.000
_cell.angle_alpha   90.00
_cell.angle_beta   90.00
_cell.angle_gamma   90.00
#
_symmetry.space_group_name_H-M   'P 1'
#
loop_
_entity.id
_entity.type
_entity.pdbx_description
1 polymer ?
#
loop_
_entity_poly.entity_id
_entity_poly.type
_entity_poly.pdbx_seq_one_letter_code
_entity_poly.pdbx_strand_id
1 'polypeptide(L)'
;EESARPWLGTVSLDSAAMDVVSRMKEPHQGFFDKAFGSDPEYWKSASPLYRLSQAPPPMLLVCSSHRQNSCQQARDFAARAGELGGRAQVLPQPLSHGQINNNLGEPSDYTNEVDRFIKSLL
;
A
#
# COMPACT_ATOMS: atom_id res chain seq x y z
N GLU A 1 18.27 -14.48 21.17
CA GLU A 1 17.54 -13.46 20.41
C GLU A 1 16.11 -13.95 20.25
N GLU A 2 15.12 -13.16 20.66
CA GLU A 2 13.71 -13.54 20.56
C GLU A 2 13.21 -13.07 19.19
N SER A 3 12.99 -14.02 18.27
CA SER A 3 12.49 -13.72 16.93
C SER A 3 11.05 -13.19 17.01
N ALA A 4 10.78 -12.06 16.34
CA ALA A 4 9.43 -11.52 16.25
C ALA A 4 8.46 -12.56 15.65
N ARG A 5 7.27 -12.69 16.23
CA ARG A 5 6.20 -13.51 15.65
C ARG A 5 5.81 -12.94 14.28
N PRO A 6 5.47 -13.77 13.27
CA PRO A 6 4.91 -13.27 12.02
C PRO A 6 3.68 -12.41 12.27
N TRP A 7 3.55 -11.28 11.57
CA TRP A 7 2.35 -10.46 11.64
C TRP A 7 1.19 -11.13 10.88
N LEU A 8 -0.04 -10.94 11.37
CA LEU A 8 -1.24 -11.56 10.82
C LEU A 8 -1.74 -10.89 9.54
N GLY A 9 -1.38 -9.64 9.31
CA GLY A 9 -1.74 -8.88 8.11
C GLY A 9 -1.17 -7.46 8.14
N THR A 10 -1.49 -6.69 7.09
CA THR A 10 -0.99 -5.32 6.92
C THR A 10 -2.12 -4.37 6.55
N VAL A 11 -2.15 -3.20 7.18
CA VAL A 11 -2.95 -2.05 6.73
C VAL A 11 -1.97 -1.03 6.15
N SER A 12 -2.05 -0.76 4.85
CA SER A 12 -1.22 0.22 4.16
C SER A 12 -2.03 1.49 3.89
N LEU A 13 -1.49 2.64 4.29
CA LEU A 13 -2.19 3.93 4.26
C LEU A 13 -1.68 4.81 3.12
N ASP A 14 -2.41 4.81 2.01
CA ASP A 14 -2.19 5.69 0.84
C ASP A 14 -0.73 5.68 0.33
N SER A 15 -0.15 4.47 0.23
CA SER A 15 1.22 4.30 -0.22
C SER A 15 1.40 4.85 -1.63
N ALA A 16 2.29 5.85 -1.75
CA ALA A 16 2.61 6.48 -3.03
C ALA A 16 3.65 5.70 -3.85
N ALA A 17 4.11 4.54 -3.35
CA ALA A 17 5.27 3.82 -3.87
C ALA A 17 5.07 2.29 -3.87
N MET A 18 3.88 1.82 -4.26
CA MET A 18 3.65 0.38 -4.48
C MET A 18 4.33 -0.07 -5.78
N ASP A 19 4.30 0.77 -6.80
CA ASP A 19 5.09 0.64 -8.03
C ASP A 19 6.11 1.80 -8.12
N VAL A 20 7.33 1.56 -7.64
CA VAL A 20 8.41 2.57 -7.68
C VAL A 20 8.85 2.82 -9.12
N VAL A 21 8.82 1.79 -9.99
CA VAL A 21 9.24 1.92 -11.38
C VAL A 21 8.33 2.90 -12.12
N SER A 22 7.01 2.72 -12.01
CA SER A 22 6.04 3.64 -12.60
C SER A 22 6.12 5.02 -11.94
N ARG A 23 6.25 5.07 -10.61
CA ARG A 23 6.37 6.33 -9.87
C ARG A 23 7.54 7.20 -10.32
N MET A 24 8.71 6.60 -10.55
CA MET A 24 9.93 7.30 -10.96
C MET A 24 9.95 7.66 -12.45
N LYS A 25 9.10 7.03 -13.28
CA LYS A 25 8.94 7.38 -14.71
C LYS A 25 7.96 8.53 -14.96
N GLU A 26 7.03 8.77 -14.04
CA GLU A 26 6.08 9.89 -14.09
C GLU A 26 6.64 11.14 -13.42
N PRO A 27 6.11 12.34 -13.68
CA PRO A 27 6.45 13.54 -12.90
C PRO A 27 6.32 13.30 -11.40
N HIS A 28 7.38 13.61 -10.65
CA HIS A 28 7.43 13.34 -9.22
C HIS A 28 8.02 14.49 -8.41
N GLN A 29 7.77 14.46 -7.10
CA GLN A 29 8.39 15.40 -6.17
C GLN A 29 9.84 14.98 -5.94
N GLY A 30 10.75 15.94 -5.82
CA GLY A 30 12.20 15.66 -5.74
C GLY A 30 12.65 14.84 -4.52
N PHE A 31 11.78 14.57 -3.55
CA PHE A 31 12.12 13.62 -2.49
C PHE A 31 12.17 12.17 -3.00
N PHE A 32 11.46 11.86 -4.09
CA PHE A 32 11.53 10.54 -4.73
C PHE A 32 12.92 10.32 -5.34
N ASP A 33 13.52 11.33 -5.96
CA ASP A 33 14.93 11.26 -6.43
C ASP A 33 15.91 11.01 -5.28
N LYS A 34 15.70 11.65 -4.13
CA LYS A 34 16.54 11.44 -2.95
C LYS A 34 16.41 10.03 -2.38
N ALA A 35 15.21 9.45 -2.44
CA ALA A 35 14.93 8.12 -1.88
C ALA A 35 15.33 6.99 -2.83
N PHE A 36 15.10 7.17 -4.14
CA PHE A 36 15.21 6.11 -5.14
C PHE A 36 16.33 6.32 -6.16
N GLY A 37 16.96 7.48 -6.19
CA GLY A 37 18.02 7.79 -7.16
C GLY A 37 17.55 7.61 -8.61
N SER A 38 18.49 7.31 -9.50
CA SER A 38 18.26 7.22 -10.94
C SER A 38 18.47 5.82 -11.52
N ASP A 39 18.66 4.79 -10.69
CA ASP A 39 18.92 3.41 -11.14
C ASP A 39 17.61 2.61 -11.30
N PRO A 40 17.22 2.23 -12.53
CA PRO A 40 15.99 1.47 -12.76
C PRO A 40 15.98 0.07 -12.14
N GLU A 41 17.15 -0.57 -11.96
CA GLU A 41 17.21 -1.87 -11.30
C GLU A 41 17.00 -1.72 -9.79
N TYR A 42 17.52 -0.63 -9.20
CA TYR A 42 17.21 -0.30 -7.82
C TYR A 42 15.72 -0.01 -7.64
N TRP A 43 15.07 0.73 -8.55
CA TRP A 43 13.63 0.98 -8.50
C TRP A 43 12.80 -0.31 -8.48
N LYS A 44 13.14 -1.29 -9.33
CA LYS A 44 12.50 -2.62 -9.31
C LYS A 44 12.72 -3.32 -7.98
N SER A 45 13.95 -3.31 -7.46
CA SER A 45 14.29 -3.96 -6.20
C SER A 45 13.58 -3.33 -5.00
N ALA A 46 13.28 -2.03 -5.07
CA ALA A 46 12.59 -1.27 -4.03
C ALA A 46 11.06 -1.30 -4.17
N SER A 47 10.52 -1.77 -5.30
CA SER A 47 9.09 -1.73 -5.58
C SER A 47 8.35 -2.93 -4.97
N PRO A 48 7.38 -2.70 -4.04
CA PRO A 48 6.54 -3.77 -3.50
C PRO A 48 5.87 -4.63 -4.57
N LEU A 49 5.34 -4.02 -5.63
CA LEU A 49 4.70 -4.74 -6.74
C LEU A 49 5.66 -5.71 -7.44
N TYR A 50 6.89 -5.27 -7.74
CA TYR A 50 7.89 -6.12 -8.41
C TYR A 50 8.51 -7.17 -7.49
N ARG A 51 8.57 -6.89 -6.18
CA ARG A 51 9.09 -7.81 -5.16
C ARG A 51 8.08 -8.89 -4.77
N LEU A 52 6.82 -8.76 -5.16
CA LEU A 52 5.77 -9.71 -4.82
C LEU A 52 5.89 -11.00 -5.63
N SER A 53 6.57 -12.00 -5.05
CA SER A 53 6.83 -13.31 -5.65
C SER A 53 5.96 -14.45 -5.11
N GLN A 54 5.30 -14.25 -3.97
CA GLN A 54 4.43 -15.21 -3.30
C GLN A 54 3.23 -14.49 -2.68
N ALA A 55 2.20 -15.23 -2.27
CA ALA A 55 1.07 -14.67 -1.54
C ALA A 55 1.57 -13.92 -0.28
N PRO A 56 1.28 -12.62 -0.14
CA PRO A 56 1.57 -11.90 1.08
C PRO A 56 0.55 -12.31 2.17
N PRO A 57 0.86 -12.10 3.47
CA PRO A 57 -0.17 -12.07 4.51
C PRO A 57 -1.31 -11.12 4.10
N PRO A 58 -2.55 -11.34 4.58
CA PRO A 58 -3.69 -10.50 4.22
C PRO A 58 -3.38 -9.00 4.31
N MET A 59 -3.78 -8.24 3.29
CA MET A 59 -3.56 -6.79 3.24
C MET A 59 -4.85 -6.02 3.02
N LEU A 60 -4.97 -4.88 3.72
CA LEU A 60 -5.91 -3.81 3.41
C LEU A 60 -5.11 -2.61 2.89
N LEU A 61 -5.39 -2.20 1.67
CA LEU A 61 -4.71 -1.13 0.95
C LEU A 61 -5.64 0.08 0.90
N VAL A 62 -5.50 0.99 1.86
CA VAL A 62 -6.24 2.25 1.88
C VAL A 62 -5.65 3.18 0.84
N CYS A 63 -6.47 3.84 0.04
CA CYS A 63 -6.00 4.75 -1.01
C CYS A 63 -6.87 6.01 -1.08
N SER A 64 -6.25 7.14 -1.41
CA SER A 64 -6.95 8.40 -1.68
C SER A 64 -7.60 8.36 -3.06
N SER A 65 -8.92 8.55 -3.14
CA SER A 65 -9.61 8.76 -4.41
C SER A 65 -9.39 10.17 -4.99
N HIS A 66 -8.85 11.11 -4.21
CA HIS A 66 -8.53 12.46 -4.65
C HIS A 66 -7.19 12.54 -5.40
N ARG A 67 -6.31 11.54 -5.23
CA ARG A 67 -4.98 11.52 -5.81
C ARG A 67 -4.96 10.69 -7.08
N GLN A 68 -4.33 11.24 -8.12
CA GLN A 68 -4.00 10.48 -9.31
C GLN A 68 -3.14 9.27 -8.92
N ASN A 69 -3.42 8.12 -9.53
CA ASN A 69 -2.69 6.86 -9.45
C ASN A 69 -2.63 6.17 -8.07
N SER A 70 -3.10 6.77 -6.96
CA SER A 70 -3.06 6.11 -5.64
C SER A 70 -3.88 4.81 -5.61
N CYS A 71 -5.18 4.91 -5.91
CA CYS A 71 -6.02 3.71 -5.91
C CYS A 71 -5.70 2.75 -7.06
N GLN A 72 -5.15 3.24 -8.18
CA GLN A 72 -4.73 2.35 -9.26
C GLN A 72 -3.55 1.49 -8.82
N GLN A 73 -2.51 2.08 -8.23
CA GLN A 73 -1.37 1.34 -7.67
C GLN A 73 -1.81 0.29 -6.62
N ALA A 74 -2.75 0.65 -5.75
CA ALA A 74 -3.30 -0.30 -4.77
C ALA A 74 -4.04 -1.46 -5.44
N ARG A 75 -4.81 -1.20 -6.51
CA ARG A 75 -5.50 -2.24 -7.29
C ARG A 75 -4.52 -3.14 -8.03
N ASP A 76 -3.47 -2.59 -8.64
CA ASP A 76 -2.47 -3.36 -9.36
C ASP A 76 -1.72 -4.32 -8.42
N PHE A 77 -1.35 -3.82 -7.23
CA PHE A 77 -0.78 -4.67 -6.18
C PHE A 77 -1.77 -5.75 -5.72
N ALA A 78 -3.03 -5.39 -5.47
CA ALA A 78 -4.04 -6.33 -5.02
C ALA A 78 -4.33 -7.43 -6.07
N ALA A 79 -4.36 -7.05 -7.35
CA ALA A 79 -4.50 -7.99 -8.46
C ALA A 79 -3.33 -8.98 -8.48
N ARG A 80 -2.09 -8.47 -8.41
CA ARG A 80 -0.89 -9.30 -8.38
C ARG A 80 -0.86 -10.25 -7.17
N ALA A 81 -1.27 -9.76 -5.99
CA ALA A 81 -1.40 -10.60 -4.81
C ALA A 81 -2.46 -11.70 -5.01
N GLY A 82 -3.58 -11.39 -5.65
CA GLY A 82 -4.65 -12.34 -5.98
C GLY A 82 -4.20 -13.43 -6.95
N GLU A 83 -3.43 -13.09 -7.99
CA GLU A 83 -2.82 -14.07 -8.92
C GLU A 83 -1.92 -15.07 -8.19
N LEU A 84 -1.29 -14.65 -7.09
CA LEU A 84 -0.44 -15.47 -6.26
C LEU A 84 -1.21 -16.24 -5.16
N GLY A 85 -2.55 -16.14 -5.12
CA GLY A 85 -3.41 -16.76 -4.13
C GLY A 85 -3.51 -16.00 -2.80
N GLY A 86 -3.04 -14.76 -2.75
CA GLY A 86 -3.10 -13.89 -1.57
C GLY A 86 -4.43 -13.14 -1.42
N ARG A 87 -4.70 -12.66 -0.21
CA ARG A 87 -5.86 -11.79 0.11
C ARG A 87 -5.40 -10.34 0.21
N ALA A 88 -5.70 -9.52 -0.79
CA ALA A 88 -5.48 -8.08 -0.74
C ALA A 88 -6.78 -7.33 -1.09
N GLN A 89 -7.21 -6.43 -0.23
CA GLN A 89 -8.42 -5.63 -0.40
C GLN A 89 -8.05 -4.17 -0.55
N VAL A 90 -8.71 -3.45 -1.46
CA VAL A 90 -8.50 -2.00 -1.66
C VAL A 90 -9.66 -1.24 -1.00
N LEU A 91 -9.34 -0.24 -0.18
CA LEU A 91 -10.30 0.62 0.49
C LEU A 91 -10.12 2.09 0.03
N PRO A 92 -10.84 2.52 -1.02
CA PRO A 92 -10.81 3.92 -1.45
C PRO A 92 -11.44 4.83 -0.41
N GLN A 93 -10.81 5.98 -0.15
CA GLN A 93 -11.31 7.02 0.75
C GLN A 93 -11.33 8.38 0.04
N PRO A 94 -12.44 9.15 0.11
CA PRO A 94 -12.53 10.51 -0.40
C PRO A 94 -11.83 11.51 0.54
N LEU A 95 -10.55 11.24 0.80
CA LEU A 95 -9.70 11.97 1.74
C LEU A 95 -8.37 12.26 1.06
N SER A 96 -7.71 13.36 1.43
CA SER A 96 -6.32 13.62 1.04
C SER A 96 -5.35 12.63 1.73
N HIS A 97 -4.10 12.56 1.24
CA HIS A 97 -3.05 11.74 1.86
C HIS A 97 -2.90 12.02 3.35
N GLY A 98 -2.83 13.31 3.74
CA GLY A 98 -2.72 13.69 5.15
C GLY A 98 -3.94 13.30 5.97
N GLN A 99 -5.15 13.46 5.42
CA GLN A 99 -6.38 13.08 6.12
C GLN A 99 -6.51 11.57 6.32
N ILE A 100 -6.08 10.73 5.36
CA ILE A 100 -6.06 9.27 5.54
C ILE A 100 -5.23 8.86 6.76
N ASN A 101 -4.08 9.52 6.94
CA ASN A 101 -3.18 9.25 8.06
C ASN A 101 -3.70 9.84 9.38
N ASN A 102 -4.19 11.08 9.36
CA ASN A 102 -4.58 11.79 10.58
C ASN A 102 -5.94 11.34 11.13
N ASN A 103 -6.86 10.88 10.27
CA ASN A 103 -8.24 10.58 10.68
C ASN A 103 -8.42 9.11 11.09
N LEU A 104 -7.46 8.23 10.81
CA LEU A 104 -7.57 6.83 11.21
C LEU A 104 -7.54 6.72 12.74
N GLY A 105 -8.59 6.14 13.31
CA GLY A 105 -8.80 6.06 14.76
C GLY A 105 -9.93 6.95 15.26
N GLU A 106 -10.34 7.96 14.47
CA GLU A 106 -11.53 8.76 14.77
C GLU A 106 -12.83 7.98 14.49
N PRO A 107 -13.94 8.25 15.20
CA PRO A 107 -15.24 7.65 14.92
C PRO A 107 -15.70 7.93 13.48
N SER A 108 -15.62 6.92 12.62
CA SER A 108 -15.97 7.03 11.19
C SER A 108 -16.14 5.66 10.55
N ASP A 109 -16.83 5.60 9.41
CA ASP A 109 -16.91 4.38 8.61
C ASP A 109 -15.53 3.89 8.14
N TYR A 110 -14.61 4.83 7.85
CA TYR A 110 -13.23 4.51 7.49
C TYR A 110 -12.52 3.70 8.59
N THR A 111 -12.55 4.19 9.84
CA THR A 111 -11.97 3.47 10.99
C THR A 111 -12.68 2.13 11.22
N ASN A 112 -14.01 2.08 11.07
CA ASN A 112 -14.78 0.85 11.25
C ASN A 112 -14.43 -0.23 10.21
N GLU A 113 -14.18 0.14 8.95
CA GLU A 113 -13.73 -0.81 7.92
C GLU A 113 -12.32 -1.36 8.22
N VAL A 114 -11.40 -0.50 8.68
CA VAL A 114 -10.06 -0.91 9.09
C VAL A 114 -10.12 -1.86 10.30
N ASP A 115 -10.92 -1.53 11.31
CA ASP A 115 -11.15 -2.37 12.49
C ASP A 115 -11.77 -3.73 12.11
N ARG A 116 -12.74 -3.75 11.18
CA ARG A 116 -13.32 -4.99 10.66
C ARG A 116 -12.29 -5.87 9.97
N PHE A 117 -11.37 -5.28 9.19
CA PHE A 117 -10.27 -6.02 8.60
C PHE A 117 -9.38 -6.63 9.68
N ILE A 118 -8.94 -5.84 10.68
CA ILE A 118 -8.09 -6.32 11.77
C ILE A 118 -8.76 -7.47 12.53
N LYS A 119 -10.04 -7.32 12.90
CA LYS A 119 -10.83 -8.37 13.56
C LYS A 119 -10.96 -9.64 12.73
N SER A 120 -10.91 -9.56 11.40
CA SER A 120 -10.92 -10.74 10.53
C SER A 120 -9.61 -11.55 10.53
N LEU A 121 -8.58 -11.06 11.22
CA LEU A 121 -7.26 -11.70 11.34
C LEU A 121 -7.01 -12.29 12.73
N LEU A 122 -7.79 -11.88 13.75
CA LEU A 122 -7.68 -12.32 15.14
C LEU A 122 -8.45 -13.63 15.36
#